data_AF-A0A9E3KR32-F1
#
_entry.id   AF-A0A9E3KR32-F1
#
_cell.length_a   1.000
_cell.length_b   1.000
_cell.length_c   1.000
_cell.angle_alpha   90.00
_cell.angle_beta   90.00
_cell.angle_gamma   90.00
#
_symmetry.space_group_name_H-M   'P 1'
#
loop_
_entity.id
_entity.type
_entity.pdbx_description
1 polymer ?
#
loop_
_entity_poly.entity_id
_entity_poly.type
_entity_poly.pdbx_seq_one_letter_code
_entity_poly.pdbx_strand_id
1 'polypeptide(L)'
;MKNVMWKGQLYGNIKLDTITNKTNLYGLGPVEYLSGEILIIDGKSYKSTVASDTTMKVEETYDINAPFFGYANISKWTEQVLPDSIQTIQQLETYLDKVTKNSPRPFMFVSFPESSPIKNRILRAT
;
A
#
# COMPACT_ATOMS: atom_id res chain seq x y z
N MET A 1 -9.82 -9.12 -6.96
CA MET A 1 -10.77 -7.99 -7.10
C MET A 1 -12.07 -8.32 -7.83
N LYS A 2 -12.09 -9.09 -8.95
CA LYS A 2 -13.34 -9.40 -9.70
C LYS A 2 -14.52 -9.85 -8.83
N ASN A 3 -14.27 -10.75 -7.87
CA ASN A 3 -15.30 -11.26 -6.95
C ASN A 3 -15.88 -10.16 -6.04
N VAL A 4 -15.04 -9.27 -5.52
CA VAL A 4 -15.50 -8.14 -4.71
C VAL A 4 -16.28 -7.16 -5.57
N MET A 5 -15.67 -6.69 -6.65
CA MET A 5 -16.21 -5.59 -7.46
C MET A 5 -17.48 -5.98 -8.23
N TRP A 6 -17.61 -7.22 -8.69
CA TRP A 6 -18.72 -7.63 -9.56
C TRP A 6 -19.73 -8.53 -8.87
N LYS A 7 -19.34 -9.24 -7.81
CA LYS A 7 -20.23 -10.17 -7.10
C LYS A 7 -20.53 -9.75 -5.66
N GLY A 8 -19.95 -8.65 -5.17
CA GLY A 8 -20.14 -8.19 -3.80
C GLY A 8 -19.62 -9.16 -2.74
N GLN A 9 -18.64 -10.01 -3.05
CA GLN A 9 -18.09 -10.98 -2.09
C GLN A 9 -17.12 -10.29 -1.14
N LEU A 10 -17.62 -9.73 -0.04
CA LEU A 10 -16.82 -8.95 0.90
C LEU A 10 -16.21 -9.77 2.06
N TYR A 11 -16.60 -11.03 2.24
CA TYR A 11 -16.07 -11.89 3.30
C TYR A 11 -14.58 -12.18 3.11
N GLY A 12 -13.85 -12.32 4.22
CA GLY A 12 -12.42 -12.56 4.19
C GLY A 12 -12.06 -13.97 3.72
N ASN A 13 -11.47 -14.10 2.54
CA ASN A 13 -10.97 -15.37 2.00
C ASN A 13 -9.44 -15.47 1.97
N ILE A 14 -8.75 -14.39 2.35
CA ILE A 14 -7.30 -14.31 2.53
C ILE A 14 -7.06 -14.06 4.01
N LYS A 15 -6.28 -14.93 4.66
CA LYS A 15 -5.86 -14.75 6.05
C LYS A 15 -4.41 -14.28 6.07
N LEU A 16 -4.14 -13.12 6.67
CA LEU A 16 -2.81 -12.51 6.60
C LEU A 16 -1.75 -13.28 7.39
N ASP A 17 -2.14 -13.97 8.46
CA ASP A 17 -1.28 -14.83 9.26
C ASP A 17 -0.61 -15.96 8.44
N THR A 18 -1.25 -16.40 7.35
CA THR A 18 -0.73 -17.42 6.43
C THR A 18 0.44 -16.92 5.56
N ILE A 19 0.71 -15.61 5.52
CA ILE A 19 1.87 -15.08 4.82
C ILE A 19 3.12 -15.40 5.63
N THR A 20 3.87 -16.42 5.20
CA THR A 20 5.05 -16.91 5.92
C THR A 20 6.25 -15.98 5.74
N ASN A 21 6.54 -15.56 4.49
CA ASN A 21 7.65 -14.68 4.20
C ASN A 21 7.30 -13.20 4.47
N LYS A 22 7.60 -12.75 5.68
CA LYS A 22 7.41 -11.36 6.10
C LYS A 22 8.64 -10.47 5.83
N THR A 23 9.76 -11.03 5.39
CA THR A 23 10.99 -10.25 5.11
C THR A 23 10.79 -9.35 3.89
N ASN A 24 11.00 -8.04 4.08
CA ASN A 24 10.77 -7.03 3.06
C ASN A 24 9.37 -7.09 2.43
N LEU A 25 8.37 -7.51 3.21
CA LEU A 25 7.00 -7.62 2.75
C LEU A 25 6.34 -6.25 2.78
N TYR A 26 5.69 -5.88 1.68
CA TYR A 26 4.86 -4.70 1.55
C TYR A 26 3.51 -5.10 0.97
N GLY A 27 2.45 -4.48 1.44
CA GLY A 27 1.12 -4.81 0.95
C GLY A 27 0.04 -3.87 1.44
N LEU A 28 -1.09 -3.89 0.74
CA LEU A 28 -2.25 -3.10 1.05
C LEU A 28 -3.53 -3.80 0.61
N GLY A 29 -4.61 -3.54 1.32
CA GLY A 29 -5.95 -4.00 0.97
C GLY A 29 -6.94 -3.70 2.09
N PRO A 30 -8.23 -4.00 1.90
CA PRO A 30 -9.23 -3.78 2.93
C PRO A 30 -9.29 -4.93 3.92
N VAL A 31 -9.75 -4.62 5.13
CA VAL A 31 -10.30 -5.62 6.04
C VAL A 31 -11.58 -6.20 5.42
N GLU A 32 -11.91 -7.44 5.74
CA GLU A 32 -13.18 -8.05 5.36
C GLU A 32 -14.40 -7.15 5.66
N TYR A 33 -15.43 -7.29 4.83
CA TYR A 33 -16.61 -6.42 4.85
C TYR A 33 -16.30 -4.92 4.63
N LEU A 34 -15.10 -4.59 4.13
CA LEU A 34 -14.64 -3.21 3.94
C LEU A 34 -14.66 -2.41 5.25
N SER A 35 -14.45 -3.08 6.39
CA SER A 35 -14.58 -2.48 7.73
C SER A 35 -13.33 -1.72 8.19
N GLY A 36 -12.35 -1.54 7.31
CA GLY A 36 -11.06 -0.97 7.64
C GLY A 36 -10.04 -1.18 6.53
N GLU A 37 -8.80 -0.77 6.79
CA GLU A 37 -7.69 -0.89 5.85
C GLU A 37 -6.54 -1.66 6.49
N ILE A 38 -5.77 -2.29 5.61
CA ILE A 38 -4.60 -3.09 5.95
C ILE A 38 -3.41 -2.46 5.24
N LEU A 39 -2.33 -2.25 5.97
CA LEU A 39 -1.06 -1.79 5.42
C LEU A 39 0.08 -2.64 5.98
N ILE A 40 0.91 -3.22 5.11
CA ILE A 40 2.15 -3.87 5.50
C ILE A 40 3.32 -3.01 5.02
N ILE A 41 4.20 -2.64 5.96
CA ILE A 41 5.44 -1.92 5.67
C ILE A 41 6.60 -2.71 6.27
N ASP A 42 7.51 -3.17 5.41
CA ASP A 42 8.71 -3.93 5.79
C ASP A 42 8.42 -5.05 6.80
N GLY A 43 7.40 -5.86 6.51
CA GLY A 43 7.01 -7.01 7.33
C GLY A 43 6.15 -6.70 8.56
N LYS A 44 5.88 -5.42 8.87
CA LYS A 44 4.93 -5.04 9.93
C LYS A 44 3.54 -4.80 9.36
N SER A 45 2.55 -5.52 9.87
CA SER A 45 1.15 -5.44 9.42
C SER A 45 0.33 -4.57 10.36
N TYR A 46 -0.36 -3.58 9.81
CA TYR A 46 -1.21 -2.65 10.54
C TYR A 46 -2.65 -2.76 10.02
N LYS A 47 -3.60 -2.74 10.95
CA LYS A 47 -5.03 -2.64 10.69
C LYS A 47 -5.54 -1.30 11.17
N SER A 48 -6.16 -0.51 10.29
CA SER A 48 -6.90 0.70 10.65
C SER A 48 -8.40 0.44 10.58
N THR A 49 -9.14 0.92 11.58
CA THR A 49 -10.62 0.85 11.62
C THR A 49 -11.19 2.16 12.18
N VAL A 50 -12.37 2.54 11.72
CA VAL A 50 -13.12 3.67 12.29
C VAL A 50 -13.68 3.24 13.65
N ALA A 51 -13.32 3.97 14.71
CA ALA A 51 -13.84 3.74 16.07
C ALA A 51 -15.03 4.67 16.39
N SER A 52 -15.03 5.89 15.83
CA SER A 52 -16.15 6.84 15.84
C SER A 52 -16.03 7.81 14.66
N ASP A 53 -17.00 8.71 14.50
CA ASP A 53 -16.97 9.77 13.47
C ASP A 53 -15.71 10.64 13.48
N THR A 54 -14.98 10.66 14.61
CA THR A 54 -13.77 11.48 14.80
C THR A 54 -12.53 10.68 15.18
N THR A 55 -12.65 9.37 15.40
CA THR A 55 -11.54 8.55 15.91
C THR A 55 -11.30 7.32 15.05
N MET A 56 -10.02 7.07 14.81
CA MET A 56 -9.51 5.88 14.14
C MET A 56 -8.69 5.09 15.15
N LYS A 57 -8.80 3.76 15.09
CA LYS A 57 -7.93 2.83 15.81
C LYS A 57 -6.96 2.20 14.82
N VAL A 58 -5.68 2.16 15.19
CA VAL A 58 -4.63 1.44 14.46
C VAL A 58 -4.00 0.42 15.40
N GLU A 59 -3.87 -0.82 14.93
CA GLU A 59 -3.24 -1.91 15.68
C GLU A 59 -2.29 -2.71 14.78
N GLU A 60 -1.13 -3.11 15.33
CA GLU A 60 -0.18 -4.00 14.65
C GLU A 60 -0.63 -5.45 14.86
N THR A 61 -1.05 -6.13 13.79
CA THR A 61 -1.51 -7.53 13.85
C THR A 61 -1.52 -8.17 12.47
N TYR A 62 -1.35 -9.50 12.43
CA TYR A 62 -1.56 -10.34 11.26
C TYR A 62 -2.87 -11.14 11.33
N ASP A 63 -3.56 -11.10 12.47
CA ASP A 63 -4.88 -11.73 12.65
C ASP A 63 -5.95 -10.86 11.98
N ILE A 64 -5.96 -10.91 10.65
CA ILE A 64 -6.81 -10.11 9.77
C ILE A 64 -7.21 -10.95 8.57
N ASN A 65 -8.49 -10.90 8.21
CA ASN A 65 -8.97 -11.43 6.94
C ASN A 65 -9.21 -10.31 5.93
N ALA A 66 -8.93 -10.60 4.66
CA ALA A 66 -9.15 -9.69 3.54
C ALA A 66 -9.92 -10.40 2.41
N PRO A 67 -10.82 -9.71 1.69
CA PRO A 67 -11.50 -10.25 0.52
C PRO A 67 -10.66 -10.11 -0.76
N PHE A 68 -9.64 -9.26 -0.72
CA PHE A 68 -8.53 -9.17 -1.67
C PHE A 68 -7.36 -8.46 -0.99
N PHE A 69 -6.13 -8.77 -1.37
CA PHE A 69 -4.94 -8.16 -0.81
C PHE A 69 -3.83 -8.14 -1.85
N GLY A 70 -3.21 -6.99 -2.07
CA GLY A 70 -2.05 -6.85 -2.96
C GLY A 70 -0.77 -6.77 -2.14
N TYR A 71 0.21 -7.62 -2.42
CA TYR A 71 1.47 -7.62 -1.70
C TYR A 71 2.65 -8.10 -2.56
N ALA A 72 3.86 -7.75 -2.12
CA ALA A 72 5.11 -8.20 -2.72
C ALA A 72 6.24 -8.19 -1.67
N ASN A 73 7.23 -9.07 -1.84
CA ASN A 73 8.50 -8.98 -1.12
C ASN A 73 9.48 -8.15 -1.95
N ILE A 74 9.87 -6.97 -1.48
CA ILE A 74 10.68 -5.99 -2.21
C ILE A 74 11.98 -5.75 -1.45
N SER A 75 13.03 -6.50 -1.81
CA SER A 75 14.33 -6.40 -1.15
C SER A 75 15.15 -5.17 -1.56
N LYS A 76 14.80 -4.51 -2.68
CA LYS A 76 15.52 -3.36 -3.21
C LYS A 76 14.57 -2.30 -3.76
N TRP A 77 14.88 -1.06 -3.39
CA TRP A 77 14.20 0.14 -3.84
C TRP A 77 15.12 0.97 -4.71
N THR A 78 14.60 1.49 -5.82
CA THR A 78 15.22 2.56 -6.59
C THR A 78 14.69 3.89 -6.07
N GLU A 79 15.56 4.73 -5.51
CA GLU A 79 15.17 6.07 -5.06
C GLU A 79 15.07 7.05 -6.23
N GLN A 80 14.09 7.95 -6.15
CA GLN A 80 13.90 9.02 -7.11
C GLN A 80 13.46 10.30 -6.40
N VAL A 81 14.14 11.40 -6.70
CA VAL A 81 13.77 12.73 -6.19
C VAL A 81 12.53 13.20 -6.92
N LEU A 82 11.49 13.56 -6.16
CA LEU A 82 10.29 14.16 -6.71
C LEU A 82 10.54 15.66 -7.01
N PRO A 83 10.33 16.12 -8.25
CA PRO A 83 10.42 17.54 -8.56
C PRO A 83 9.44 18.40 -7.75
N ASP A 84 9.89 19.57 -7.27
CA ASP A 84 9.06 20.52 -6.50
C ASP A 84 7.88 21.10 -7.30
N SER A 85 7.92 20.95 -8.64
CA SER A 85 6.83 21.31 -9.53
C SER A 85 5.63 20.36 -9.46
N ILE A 86 5.78 19.19 -8.81
CA ILE A 86 4.69 18.23 -8.61
C ILE A 86 4.00 18.55 -7.29
N GLN A 87 2.83 19.15 -7.40
CA GLN A 87 2.03 19.65 -6.29
C GLN A 87 0.63 19.03 -6.25
N THR A 88 0.22 18.31 -7.30
CA THR A 88 -1.08 17.63 -7.36
C THR A 88 -0.94 16.14 -7.61
N ILE A 89 -1.95 15.38 -7.21
CA ILE A 89 -2.04 13.94 -7.48
C ILE A 89 -1.94 13.66 -8.98
N GLN A 90 -2.62 14.45 -9.82
CA GLN A 90 -2.59 14.26 -11.27
C GLN A 90 -1.20 14.50 -11.88
N GLN A 91 -0.45 15.48 -11.36
CA GLN A 91 0.95 15.70 -11.74
C GLN A 91 1.83 14.53 -11.32
N LEU A 92 1.61 14.00 -10.12
CA LEU A 92 2.32 12.82 -9.60
C LEU A 92 2.05 11.58 -10.46
N GLU A 93 0.79 11.32 -10.81
CA GLU A 93 0.40 10.20 -11.67
C GLU A 93 1.05 10.30 -13.06
N THR A 94 1.00 11.48 -13.68
CA THR A 94 1.63 11.73 -14.99
C THR A 94 3.14 11.54 -14.93
N TYR A 95 3.76 12.01 -13.84
CA TYR A 95 5.19 11.82 -13.61
C TYR A 95 5.55 10.35 -13.45
N LEU A 96 4.83 9.63 -12.59
CA LEU A 96 5.03 8.20 -12.34
C LEU A 96 4.89 7.39 -13.63
N ASP A 97 3.85 7.65 -14.43
CA ASP A 97 3.66 6.95 -15.70
C ASP A 97 4.81 7.19 -16.67
N LYS A 98 5.29 8.44 -16.77
CA LYS A 98 6.44 8.81 -17.60
C LYS A 98 7.73 8.10 -17.16
N VAL A 99 8.05 8.13 -15.86
CA VAL A 99 9.33 7.60 -15.35
C VAL A 99 9.33 6.08 -15.22
N THR A 100 8.15 5.46 -15.19
CA THR A 100 7.98 4.00 -15.11
C THR A 100 7.54 3.37 -16.42
N LYS A 101 7.52 4.11 -17.55
CA LYS A 101 7.05 3.64 -18.86
C LYS A 101 7.60 2.27 -19.27
N ASN A 102 8.86 1.99 -18.97
CA ASN A 102 9.55 0.76 -19.34
C ASN A 102 9.65 -0.26 -18.17
N SER A 103 8.94 -0.02 -17.08
CA SER A 103 8.94 -0.90 -15.90
C SER A 103 7.92 -2.02 -16.07
N PRO A 104 8.19 -3.23 -15.53
CA PRO A 104 7.16 -4.26 -15.39
C PRO A 104 5.94 -3.71 -14.63
N ARG A 105 4.74 -4.07 -15.09
CA ARG A 105 3.48 -3.67 -14.46
C ARG A 105 2.71 -4.90 -13.97
N PRO A 106 2.01 -4.81 -12.82
CA PRO A 106 1.95 -3.67 -11.90
C PRO A 106 3.28 -3.45 -11.15
N PHE A 107 3.51 -2.24 -10.63
CA PHE A 107 4.66 -1.93 -9.77
C PHE A 107 4.19 -1.27 -8.47
N MET A 108 4.99 -1.46 -7.41
CA MET A 108 4.79 -0.79 -6.13
C MET A 108 5.74 0.41 -6.02
N PHE A 109 5.23 1.49 -5.45
CA PHE A 109 6.05 2.63 -5.05
C PHE A 109 5.62 3.11 -3.66
N VAL A 110 6.54 3.76 -2.95
CA VAL A 110 6.28 4.39 -1.64
C VAL A 110 6.85 5.80 -1.70
N SER A 111 6.11 6.78 -1.20
CA SER A 111 6.61 8.14 -1.00
C SER A 111 6.99 8.37 0.46
N PHE A 112 8.11 9.03 0.69
CA PHE A 112 8.53 9.47 2.02
C PHE A 112 8.67 10.98 2.02
N PRO A 113 8.09 11.68 3.02
CA PRO A 113 8.45 13.08 3.28
C PRO A 113 9.90 13.12 3.79
N GLU A 114 10.74 13.97 3.20
CA GLU A 114 12.09 14.20 3.75
C GLU A 114 11.96 15.04 5.02
N SER A 115 12.81 14.77 6.01
CA SER A 115 12.87 15.49 7.30
C SER A 115 13.42 16.93 7.16
N SER A 116 13.38 17.51 5.96
CA SER A 116 13.94 18.80 5.55
C SER A 116 12.84 19.57 4.81
N PRO A 117 12.77 20.92 4.90
CA PRO A 117 11.62 21.68 4.41
C PRO A 117 11.31 21.55 2.92
N ILE A 118 12.23 20.99 2.10
CA ILE A 118 11.97 20.65 0.70
C ILE A 118 12.80 19.41 0.31
N LYS A 119 12.11 18.26 0.15
CA LYS A 119 12.10 17.39 -1.05
C LYS A 119 11.34 16.10 -0.74
N ASN A 120 10.42 15.68 -1.61
CA ASN A 120 9.78 14.38 -1.47
C ASN A 120 10.59 13.33 -2.24
N ARG A 121 10.70 12.10 -1.71
CA ARG A 121 11.32 10.99 -2.44
C ARG A 121 10.29 9.91 -2.75
N ILE A 122 10.45 9.28 -3.90
CA ILE A 122 9.70 8.09 -4.29
C ILE A 122 10.68 6.92 -4.37
N LEU A 123 10.32 5.84 -3.69
CA LEU A 123 10.98 4.55 -3.82
C LEU A 123 10.17 3.68 -4.77
N ARG A 124 10.82 3.10 -5.79
CA ARG A 124 10.21 2.14 -6.72
C ARG A 124 10.79 0.74 -6.51
N ALA A 125 9.94 -0.28 -6.48
CA ALA A 125 10.41 -1.67 -6.50
C ALA A 125 11.22 -1.93 -7.78
N THR A 126 12.36 -2.61 -7.63
CA THR A 126 13.27 -2.96 -8.74
C THR A 126 13.33 -4.46 -8.91
#